data_AF-A0A381FLC3-F1
#
_entry.id   AF-A0A381FLC3-F1
#
_cell.length_a   1.000
_cell.length_b   1.000
_cell.length_c   1.000
_cell.angle_alpha   90.00
_cell.angle_beta   90.00
_cell.angle_gamma   90.00
#
_symmetry.space_group_name_H-M   'P 1'
#
loop_
_entity.id
_entity.type
_entity.pdbx_description
1 polymer ?
#
loop_
_entity_poly.entity_id
_entity_poly.type
_entity_poly.pdbx_seq_one_letter_code
_entity_poly.pdbx_strand_id
1 'polypeptide(L)' 'MNTIIVHPTTPEETSFLENLLKRMKFSFEKVSEEIVTVSPEELKSIHIGIDEANDNKLTDSADVHQKARALCSK' A
#
# COMPACT_ATOMS: atom_id res chain seq x y z
N MET A 1 -15.28 12.37 -7.75
CA MET A 1 -14.21 12.36 -8.78
C MET A 1 -13.63 10.96 -8.79
N ASN A 2 -13.63 10.28 -9.94
CA ASN A 2 -13.00 8.96 -10.06
C ASN A 2 -11.55 9.18 -10.47
N THR A 3 -10.62 8.85 -9.59
CA THR A 3 -9.18 8.89 -9.87
C THR A 3 -8.75 7.51 -10.35
N ILE A 4 -8.02 7.47 -11.48
CA ILE A 4 -7.42 6.23 -11.98
C ILE A 4 -5.97 6.24 -11.54
N ILE A 5 -5.56 5.22 -10.79
CA ILE A 5 -4.18 5.00 -10.37
C ILE A 5 -3.60 3.92 -11.29
N VAL A 6 -2.42 4.19 -11.86
CA VAL A 6 -1.73 3.26 -12.76
C VAL A 6 -0.36 2.98 -12.16
N HIS A 7 -0.05 1.70 -11.97
CA HIS A 7 1.22 1.21 -11.42
C HIS A 7 2.05 0.58 -12.55
N PRO A 8 2.86 1.36 -13.29
CA PRO A 8 3.76 0.81 -14.29
C PRO A 8 4.79 -0.11 -13.64
N THR A 9 5.05 -1.23 -14.29
CA THR A 9 5.92 -2.29 -13.79
C THR A 9 7.40 -2.11 -14.17
N THR A 10 7.67 -1.29 -15.20
CA THR A 10 9.03 -1.01 -15.68
C THR A 10 9.26 0.49 -15.92
N PRO A 11 10.53 0.96 -15.87
CA PRO A 11 10.86 2.37 -16.19
C PRO A 11 10.46 2.79 -17.60
N GLU A 12 10.48 1.85 -18.55
CA GLU A 12 10.09 2.04 -19.94
C GLU A 12 8.59 2.26 -20.07
N GLU A 13 7.79 1.46 -19.36
CA GLU A 13 6.33 1.60 -19.29
C GLU A 13 5.94 2.95 -18.66
N THR A 14 6.60 3.35 -17.57
CA THR A 14 6.42 4.67 -16.95
C THR A 14 6.66 5.79 -17.96
N SER A 15 7.79 5.72 -18.67
CA SER A 15 8.18 6.74 -19.65
C SER A 15 7.21 6.81 -20.84
N PHE A 16 6.72 5.65 -21.29
CA PHE A 16 5.71 5.56 -22.35
C PHE A 16 4.39 6.20 -21.93
N LEU A 17 3.86 5.85 -20.76
CA LEU A 17 2.61 6.39 -20.24
C LEU A 17 2.67 7.90 -20.05
N GLU A 18 3.74 8.42 -19.46
CA GLU A 18 3.93 9.87 -19.29
C GLU A 18 3.92 10.61 -20.63
N ASN A 19 4.61 10.07 -21.64
CA ASN A 19 4.66 10.68 -22.96
C ASN A 19 3.31 10.61 -23.69
N LEU A 20 2.58 9.50 -23.55
CA LEU A 20 1.25 9.34 -24.11
C LEU A 20 0.27 10.35 -23.50
N LEU A 21 0.22 10.44 -22.17
CA LEU A 21 -0.67 11.36 -21.45
C LEU A 21 -0.36 12.82 -21.77
N LYS A 22 0.93 13.19 -21.88
CA LYS A 22 1.36 14.53 -22.34
C LYS A 22 0.85 14.83 -23.75
N ARG A 23 0.98 13.89 -24.70
CA ARG A 23 0.50 14.07 -26.09
C ARG A 23 -1.01 14.23 -26.16
N MET A 24 -1.73 13.50 -25.33
CA MET A 24 -3.19 13.58 -25.23
C MET A 24 -3.67 14.79 -24.41
N LYS A 25 -2.75 15.60 -23.85
CA LYS A 25 -3.03 16.75 -22.99
C LYS A 25 -3.85 16.41 -21.74
N PHE A 26 -3.68 15.19 -21.22
CA PHE A 26 -4.23 14.83 -19.91
C PHE A 26 -3.34 15.38 -18.80
N SER A 27 -3.97 15.95 -17.77
CA SER A 27 -3.30 16.26 -16.51
C SER A 27 -3.10 14.97 -15.72
N PHE A 28 -1.89 14.73 -15.27
CA PHE A 28 -1.53 13.63 -14.38
C PHE A 28 -0.48 14.08 -13.39
N GLU A 29 -0.44 13.40 -12.25
CA GLU A 29 0.55 13.62 -11.20
C GLU A 29 1.33 12.34 -10.97
N LYS A 30 2.64 12.46 -10.72
CA LYS A 30 3.42 11.32 -10.25
C LYS A 30 3.10 11.13 -8.78
N VAL A 31 2.40 10.06 -8.47
CA VAL A 31 2.28 9.59 -7.09
C VAL A 31 3.60 8.90 -6.79
N SER A 32 4.47 9.56 -6.03
CA SER A 32 5.63 8.88 -5.47
C SER A 32 5.10 7.88 -4.45
N GLU A 33 5.23 6.60 -4.74
CA GLU A 33 5.12 5.60 -3.70
C GLU A 33 6.33 5.80 -2.78
N GLU A 34 6.08 6.21 -1.53
CA GLU A 34 7.09 6.06 -0.50
C GLU A 34 7.36 4.56 -0.37
N ILE A 35 8.46 4.11 -0.94
CA ILE A 35 8.89 2.72 -0.81
C ILE A 35 9.36 2.56 0.63
N VAL A 36 8.47 2.03 1.48
CA VAL A 36 8.83 1.64 2.85
C VAL A 36 9.58 0.31 2.76
N THR A 37 10.90 0.36 2.90
CA THR A 37 11.70 -0.86 3.07
C THR A 37 11.41 -1.46 4.43
N VAL A 38 10.74 -2.62 4.43
CA VAL A 38 10.47 -3.43 5.62
C VAL A 38 11.36 -4.66 5.64
N SER A 39 11.76 -5.10 6.83
CA SER A 39 12.47 -6.36 7.02
C SER A 39 11.57 -7.56 6.70
N PRO A 40 12.13 -8.75 6.43
CA PRO A 40 11.33 -9.96 6.20
C PRO A 40 10.42 -10.33 7.40
N GLU A 41 10.83 -10.00 8.61
CA GLU A 41 10.07 -10.24 9.85
C GLU A 41 8.87 -9.30 9.95
N GLU A 42 9.07 -8.02 9.64
CA GLU A 42 7.99 -7.03 9.55
C GLU A 42 7.00 -7.39 8.44
N LEU A 43 7.49 -7.82 7.27
CA LEU A 43 6.62 -8.24 6.16
C LEU A 43 5.73 -9.43 6.55
N LYS A 44 6.26 -10.42 7.28
CA LYS A 44 5.47 -11.53 7.82
C LYS A 44 4.42 -11.05 8.83
N SER A 45 4.79 -10.12 9.70
CA SER A 45 3.89 -9.55 10.70
C SER A 45 2.73 -8.79 10.05
N ILE A 46 3.01 -8.04 8.99
CA ILE A 46 2.00 -7.34 8.19
C ILE A 46 1.04 -8.33 7.53
N HIS A 47 1.56 -9.40 6.90
CA HIS A 47 0.70 -10.42 6.28
C HIS A 47 -0.25 -11.07 7.27
N ILE A 48 0.23 -11.43 8.48
CA ILE A 48 -0.62 -11.98 9.54
C ILE A 48 -1.74 -11.00 9.91
N GLY A 49 -1.42 -9.72 10.06
CA GLY A 49 -2.42 -8.69 10.37
C GLY A 49 -3.48 -8.53 9.27
N ILE A 50 -3.06 -8.59 8.00
CA ILE A 50 -3.97 -8.52 6.84
C ILE A 50 -4.89 -9.75 6.80
N ASP A 51 -4.34 -10.95 7.01
CA ASP A 51 -5.12 -12.20 7.05
C ASP A 51 -6.14 -12.19 8.19
N GLU A 52 -5.75 -11.73 9.39
CA GLU A 52 -6.68 -11.57 10.51
C GLU A 52 -7.80 -10.54 10.23
N ALA A 53 -7.48 -9.43 9.54
CA ALA A 53 -8.48 -8.44 9.15
C ALA A 53 -9.46 -9.01 8.11
N ASN A 54 -8.96 -9.73 7.10
CA ASN A 54 -9.78 -10.38 6.07
C ASN A 54 -10.72 -11.45 6.66
N ASP A 55 -10.27 -12.16 7.69
CA ASP A 55 -11.07 -13.13 8.46
C ASP A 55 -12.09 -12.47 9.43
N ASN A 56 -12.25 -11.14 9.41
CA ASN A 56 -13.04 -10.37 10.38
C ASN A 56 -12.63 -10.62 11.85
N LYS A 57 -11.36 -10.97 12.12
CA LYS A 57 -10.82 -11.11 13.48
C LYS A 57 -10.28 -9.79 14.04
N LEU A 58 -10.13 -8.79 13.18
CA LEU A 58 -9.73 -7.42 13.51
C LEU A 58 -10.72 -6.46 12.85
N THR A 59 -11.88 -6.27 13.46
CA THR A 59 -12.96 -5.42 12.93
C THR A 59 -12.86 -3.96 13.39
N ASP A 60 -12.06 -3.67 14.42
CA ASP A 60 -11.86 -2.33 14.96
C ASP A 60 -10.39 -2.09 15.38
N SER A 61 -9.95 -0.84 15.25
CA SER A 61 -8.63 -0.38 15.67
C SER A 61 -8.40 -0.56 17.17
N ALA A 62 -9.45 -0.46 17.98
CA ALA A 62 -9.37 -0.71 19.43
C ALA A 62 -8.88 -2.14 19.74
N ASP A 63 -9.39 -3.14 19.00
CA ASP A 63 -9.02 -4.55 19.17
C ASP A 63 -7.56 -4.81 18.79
N VAL A 64 -7.08 -4.15 17.72
CA VAL A 64 -5.68 -4.18 17.31
C VAL A 64 -4.78 -3.65 18.42
N HIS A 65 -5.12 -2.48 18.98
CA HIS A 65 -4.32 -1.86 20.06
C HIS A 65 -4.36 -2.68 21.36
N GLN A 66 -5.47 -3.32 21.69
CA GLN A 66 -5.59 -4.18 22.87
C GLN A 66 -4.73 -5.44 22.74
N LYS A 67 -4.79 -6.13 21.59
CA LYS A 67 -3.93 -7.29 21.29
C LYS A 67 -2.45 -6.92 21.31
N ALA A 68 -2.07 -5.81 20.69
CA ALA A 68 -0.69 -5.33 20.68
C ALA A 68 -0.18 -5.03 22.11
N ARG A 69 -0.99 -4.35 22.94
CA ARG A 69 -0.64 -4.12 24.35
C ARG A 69 -0.44 -5.42 25.12
N ALA A 70 -1.30 -6.42 24.92
CA ALA A 70 -1.17 -7.71 25.59
C ALA A 70 0.15 -8.41 25.23
N LEU A 71 0.54 -8.39 23.95
CA LEU A 71 1.78 -8.97 23.46
C LEU A 71 3.04 -8.24 23.94
N CYS A 72 2.99 -6.90 24.02
CA CYS A 72 4.12 -6.06 24.43
C CYS A 72 4.25 -5.85 25.94
N SER A 73 3.28 -6.30 26.75
CA SER A 73 3.32 -6.13 28.22
C SER A 73 4.15 -7.19 28.97
N LYS A 74 4.91 -8.01 28.25
CA LYS A 74 5.67 -9.14 28.81
C LYS A 74 7.14 -8.82 29.03
#